data_AF-A0ABD4XW26-F1
#
_entry.id   AF-A0ABD4XW26-F1
#
_cell.length_a   1.000
_cell.length_b   1.000
_cell.length_c   1.000
_cell.angle_alpha   90.00
_cell.angle_beta   90.00
_cell.angle_gamma   90.00
#
_symmetry.space_group_name_H-M   'P 1'
#
loop_
_entity.id
_entity.type
_entity.pdbx_description
1 polymer ?
#
loop_
_entity_poly.entity_id
_entity_poly.type
_entity_poly.pdbx_seq_one_letter_code
_entity_poly.pdbx_strand_id
1 'polypeptide(L)'
;MSFSQPWLLTPLQFAETALFHGSCEPWQNPVPRPGGYDKVFWTAEQPLIAQIYIPSWYSSIGFTISSHQLDSPVPPDEQSFAWDVAQQLGATATVHKKDNIGRAQSWSSGKKVTFQEVRSYLEGLGYIGDGYGNENFRVKTSFEQMPDGSRRYVAVAAAATPYGRLVMIPRPDEAAAHDFSTGEDPDLTNPQYHLVDAFREAFQADKEAVRIHDFCQSPIMGNVGHTSIGFSASTMKALHEAGAVRVIPARHRDFSSTWPRTAEQYLTEDLLQWHFSETVRALALGHEVPAEVIAAHQERFDQAIAGRPGDAPIMVTTALDSLALGQVSAPAETPDPARVDSLTWGLKVGNLEHDSAFVLDAAGRLHCTQGIELLEAVRRKGYCIPVPTQLTDEAGRVVTCDAIAARLLENEPALYLEAPSPY
;
A
#
# COMPACT_ATOMS: atom_id res chain seq x y z
N MET A 1 -8.46 4.38 26.66
CA MET A 1 -8.65 3.69 25.36
C MET A 1 -8.33 4.69 24.25
N SER A 2 -7.08 4.73 23.78
CA SER A 2 -6.61 5.67 22.77
C SER A 2 -6.78 5.16 21.33
N PHE A 3 -6.85 3.84 21.13
CA PHE A 3 -6.88 3.23 19.78
C PHE A 3 -8.15 3.56 18.96
N SER A 4 -9.28 3.81 19.62
CA SER A 4 -10.55 4.22 18.98
C SER A 4 -10.56 5.70 18.58
N GLN A 5 -9.70 6.52 19.19
CA GLN A 5 -9.59 7.97 18.99
C GLN A 5 -8.13 8.33 18.67
N PRO A 6 -7.61 7.94 17.49
CA PRO A 6 -6.19 8.08 17.17
C PRO A 6 -5.70 9.53 17.25
N TRP A 7 -6.58 10.51 16.97
CA TRP A 7 -6.26 11.94 17.05
C TRP A 7 -5.98 12.48 18.46
N LEU A 8 -6.13 11.66 19.51
CA LEU A 8 -5.73 12.01 20.88
C LEU A 8 -4.26 11.64 21.19
N LEU A 9 -3.58 10.96 20.27
CA LEU A 9 -2.18 10.59 20.38
C LEU A 9 -1.40 11.19 19.23
N THR A 10 -0.11 11.47 19.43
CA THR A 10 0.77 11.72 18.29
C THR A 10 0.91 10.43 17.46
N PRO A 11 1.29 10.51 16.17
CA PRO A 11 1.49 9.31 15.36
C PRO A 11 2.45 8.28 15.99
N LEU A 12 3.49 8.76 16.67
CA LEU A 12 4.44 7.91 17.38
C LEU A 12 3.77 7.19 18.57
N GLN A 13 3.09 7.95 19.43
CA GLN A 13 2.36 7.38 20.57
C GLN A 13 1.28 6.39 20.13
N PHE A 14 0.56 6.69 19.03
CA PHE A 14 -0.41 5.74 18.47
C PHE A 14 0.29 4.44 18.06
N ALA A 15 1.41 4.52 17.34
CA ALA A 15 2.17 3.37 16.88
C ALA A 15 2.70 2.50 18.04
N GLU A 16 3.07 3.08 19.18
CA GLU A 16 3.49 2.33 20.38
C GLU A 16 2.35 1.46 20.96
N THR A 17 1.10 1.90 20.80
CA THR A 17 -0.09 1.17 21.28
C THR A 17 -0.64 0.16 20.27
N ALA A 18 -0.09 0.12 19.06
CA ALA A 18 -0.57 -0.68 17.94
C ALA A 18 0.42 -1.78 17.54
N LEU A 19 -0.10 -2.78 16.87
CA LEU A 19 0.62 -3.82 16.13
C LEU A 19 0.18 -3.80 14.68
N PHE A 20 1.07 -4.18 13.78
CA PHE A 20 0.94 -3.93 12.35
C PHE A 20 1.13 -5.20 11.53
N HIS A 21 0.28 -5.42 10.53
CA HIS A 21 0.46 -6.49 9.54
C HIS A 21 0.30 -5.94 8.13
N GLY A 22 1.31 -6.17 7.28
CA GLY A 22 1.29 -5.79 5.88
C GLY A 22 0.88 -6.97 4.99
N SER A 23 -0.04 -6.75 4.06
CA SER A 23 -0.43 -7.76 3.06
C SER A 23 -0.68 -7.13 1.70
N CYS A 24 -0.15 -7.71 0.62
CA CYS A 24 -0.50 -7.32 -0.76
C CYS A 24 -1.63 -8.18 -1.35
N GLU A 25 -2.11 -9.18 -0.61
CA GLU A 25 -3.08 -10.12 -1.13
C GLU A 25 -4.47 -9.49 -1.17
N PRO A 26 -5.24 -9.70 -2.26
CA PRO A 26 -6.62 -9.27 -2.28
C PRO A 26 -7.43 -10.13 -1.31
N TRP A 27 -8.15 -9.47 -0.40
CA TRP A 27 -8.95 -10.17 0.60
C TRP A 27 -10.36 -10.38 0.10
N GLN A 28 -10.88 -11.58 0.38
CA GLN A 28 -12.27 -11.95 0.11
C GLN A 28 -13.14 -11.96 1.39
N ASN A 29 -12.51 -11.85 2.56
CA ASN A 29 -13.18 -11.86 3.85
C ASN A 29 -12.80 -10.61 4.65
N PRO A 30 -13.75 -10.01 5.39
CA PRO A 30 -13.50 -8.80 6.17
C PRO A 30 -12.62 -9.05 7.41
N VAL A 31 -12.68 -10.26 7.98
CA VAL A 31 -11.89 -10.64 9.15
C VAL A 31 -10.49 -11.09 8.69
N PRO A 32 -9.40 -10.46 9.19
CA PRO A 32 -8.04 -10.97 8.97
C PRO A 32 -7.92 -12.43 9.40
N ARG A 33 -7.29 -13.26 8.57
CA ARG A 33 -7.15 -14.70 8.84
C ARG A 33 -5.70 -15.10 9.04
N PRO A 34 -5.43 -16.00 10.01
CA PRO A 34 -4.11 -16.57 10.18
C PRO A 34 -3.57 -17.29 8.94
N GLY A 35 -2.24 -17.43 8.90
CA GLY A 35 -1.52 -18.14 7.86
C GLY A 35 -1.92 -19.62 7.73
N GLY A 36 -1.66 -20.20 6.56
CA GLY A 36 -2.03 -21.58 6.27
C GLY A 36 -1.23 -22.62 7.07
N TYR A 37 0.07 -22.37 7.26
CA TYR A 37 1.04 -23.31 7.83
C TYR A 37 0.98 -23.40 9.35
N ASP A 38 1.18 -22.28 10.04
CA ASP A 38 1.24 -22.19 11.51
C ASP A 38 -0.11 -21.87 12.18
N LYS A 39 -1.11 -21.44 11.39
CA LYS A 39 -2.40 -20.94 11.89
C LYS A 39 -2.26 -19.71 12.80
N VAL A 40 -1.24 -18.89 12.56
CA VAL A 40 -1.01 -17.64 13.30
C VAL A 40 -1.15 -16.42 12.38
N PHE A 41 -1.81 -15.36 12.87
CA PHE A 41 -1.83 -14.06 12.21
C PHE A 41 -0.71 -13.19 12.79
N TRP A 42 0.41 -13.12 12.09
CA TRP A 42 1.61 -12.41 12.55
C TRP A 42 1.53 -10.91 12.35
N THR A 43 2.01 -10.17 13.34
CA THR A 43 2.11 -8.71 13.34
C THR A 43 3.51 -8.29 13.80
N ALA A 44 3.97 -7.14 13.34
CA ALA A 44 5.17 -6.47 13.82
C ALA A 44 4.80 -5.30 14.74
N GLU A 45 5.73 -4.91 15.60
CA GLU A 45 5.55 -3.73 16.49
C GLU A 45 5.64 -2.39 15.74
N GLN A 46 6.17 -2.41 14.51
CA GLN A 46 6.47 -1.20 13.75
C GLN A 46 5.83 -1.28 12.35
N PRO A 47 5.20 -0.19 11.86
CA PRO A 47 4.50 -0.20 10.59
C PRO A 47 5.47 -0.37 9.41
N LEU A 48 6.67 0.22 9.49
CA LEU A 48 7.71 0.00 8.47
C LEU A 48 8.07 -1.48 8.33
N ILE A 49 8.33 -2.17 9.43
CA ILE A 49 8.67 -3.61 9.41
C ILE A 49 7.53 -4.40 8.75
N ALA A 50 6.28 -4.15 9.16
CA ALA A 50 5.12 -4.79 8.56
C ALA A 50 5.01 -4.52 7.04
N GLN A 51 5.35 -3.31 6.58
CA GLN A 51 5.28 -2.94 5.16
C GLN A 51 6.45 -3.49 4.31
N ILE A 52 7.57 -3.88 4.92
CA ILE A 52 8.65 -4.59 4.21
C ILE A 52 8.16 -5.97 3.72
N TYR A 53 7.29 -6.63 4.50
CA TYR A 53 6.69 -7.92 4.12
C TYR A 53 5.69 -7.81 2.96
N ILE A 54 5.23 -6.60 2.61
CA ILE A 54 4.48 -6.38 1.37
C ILE A 54 5.48 -6.52 0.22
N PRO A 55 5.30 -7.42 -0.75
CA PRO A 55 6.20 -7.53 -1.90
C PRO A 55 6.34 -6.20 -2.65
N SER A 56 7.58 -5.80 -2.91
CA SER A 56 7.89 -4.59 -3.70
C SER A 56 7.36 -4.68 -5.14
N TRP A 57 7.30 -5.91 -5.67
CA TRP A 57 6.69 -6.24 -6.95
C TRP A 57 6.43 -7.76 -7.05
N TYR A 58 5.48 -8.17 -7.89
CA TYR A 58 5.12 -9.59 -8.03
C TYR A 58 6.12 -10.43 -8.84
N SER A 59 6.70 -9.87 -9.93
CA SER A 59 7.65 -10.60 -10.78
C SER A 59 8.53 -9.67 -11.63
N SER A 60 9.82 -9.96 -11.73
CA SER A 60 10.75 -9.19 -12.57
C SER A 60 11.47 -10.10 -13.56
N ILE A 61 11.78 -9.58 -14.75
CA ILE A 61 12.62 -10.25 -15.74
C ILE A 61 13.93 -9.50 -15.92
N GLY A 62 15.04 -10.22 -15.99
CA GLY A 62 16.30 -9.70 -16.50
C GLY A 62 16.25 -9.69 -18.03
N PHE A 63 16.47 -8.54 -18.63
CA PHE A 63 16.38 -8.36 -20.08
C PHE A 63 17.58 -7.57 -20.58
N THR A 64 18.24 -8.05 -21.63
CA THR A 64 19.44 -7.44 -22.19
C THR A 64 19.23 -7.13 -23.65
N ILE A 65 19.60 -5.92 -24.07
CA ILE A 65 19.72 -5.56 -25.48
C ILE A 65 21.20 -5.34 -25.79
N SER A 66 21.71 -6.07 -26.78
CA SER A 66 23.08 -5.84 -27.27
C SER A 66 23.10 -4.60 -28.16
N SER A 67 24.09 -3.73 -28.01
CA SER A 67 24.19 -2.46 -28.76
C SER A 67 24.15 -2.63 -30.29
N HIS A 68 24.74 -3.71 -30.81
CA HIS A 68 24.72 -4.01 -32.25
C HIS A 68 23.35 -4.44 -32.79
N GLN A 69 22.38 -4.73 -31.91
CA GLN A 69 21.03 -5.15 -32.28
C GLN A 69 20.03 -4.00 -32.27
N LEU A 70 20.40 -2.80 -31.82
CA LEU A 70 19.46 -1.68 -31.61
C LEU A 70 18.62 -1.37 -32.86
N ASP A 71 19.23 -1.32 -34.04
CA ASP A 71 18.54 -1.06 -35.31
C ASP A 71 17.87 -2.30 -35.92
N SER A 72 18.09 -3.48 -35.32
CA SER A 72 17.54 -4.74 -35.83
C SER A 72 16.07 -4.89 -35.43
N PRO A 73 15.21 -5.43 -36.31
CA PRO A 73 13.84 -5.75 -35.96
C PRO A 73 13.81 -6.88 -34.93
N VAL A 74 12.90 -6.79 -33.96
CA VAL A 74 12.72 -7.84 -32.95
C VAL A 74 12.13 -9.11 -33.62
N PRO A 75 12.76 -10.29 -33.46
CA PRO A 75 12.22 -11.54 -34.00
C PRO A 75 10.89 -11.95 -33.32
N PRO A 76 9.95 -12.57 -34.05
CA PRO A 76 8.67 -13.01 -33.50
C PRO A 76 8.76 -14.32 -32.72
N ASP A 77 9.53 -14.31 -31.64
CA ASP A 77 9.70 -15.44 -30.74
C ASP A 77 8.65 -15.38 -29.61
N GLU A 78 7.72 -16.33 -29.58
CA GLU A 78 6.57 -16.37 -28.66
C GLU A 78 6.93 -16.49 -27.17
N GLN A 79 8.17 -16.81 -26.85
CA GLN A 79 8.68 -16.85 -25.46
C GLN A 79 9.56 -15.65 -25.13
N SER A 80 9.74 -14.72 -26.07
CA SER A 80 10.62 -13.57 -25.93
C SER A 80 9.88 -12.38 -25.34
N PHE A 81 10.36 -11.91 -24.19
CA PHE A 81 9.90 -10.65 -23.61
C PHE A 81 10.06 -9.46 -24.57
N ALA A 82 11.13 -9.44 -25.37
CA ALA A 82 11.32 -8.38 -26.36
C ALA A 82 10.20 -8.39 -27.41
N TRP A 83 9.75 -9.58 -27.83
CA TRP A 83 8.66 -9.70 -28.78
C TRP A 83 7.32 -9.28 -28.16
N ASP A 84 7.07 -9.65 -26.91
CA ASP A 84 5.87 -9.23 -26.17
C ASP A 84 5.78 -7.70 -26.05
N VAL A 85 6.91 -7.02 -25.80
CA VAL A 85 6.98 -5.55 -25.79
C VAL A 85 6.84 -4.97 -27.20
N ALA A 86 7.48 -5.58 -28.20
CA ALA A 86 7.34 -5.16 -29.60
C ALA A 86 5.87 -5.23 -30.06
N GLN A 87 5.12 -6.25 -29.64
CA GLN A 87 3.69 -6.38 -29.93
C GLN A 87 2.85 -5.28 -29.25
N GLN A 88 3.21 -4.83 -28.04
CA GLN A 88 2.56 -3.67 -27.40
C GLN A 88 2.79 -2.39 -28.22
N LEU A 89 3.95 -2.26 -28.84
CA LEU A 89 4.27 -1.18 -29.78
C LEU A 89 3.66 -1.39 -31.19
N GLY A 90 2.89 -2.46 -31.36
CA GLY A 90 2.13 -2.78 -32.57
C GLY A 90 2.87 -3.66 -33.58
N ALA A 91 4.00 -4.27 -33.23
CA ALA A 91 4.68 -5.22 -34.11
C ALA A 91 3.74 -6.37 -34.51
N THR A 92 3.79 -6.74 -35.78
CA THR A 92 3.02 -7.88 -36.31
C THR A 92 3.90 -8.76 -37.18
N ALA A 93 3.70 -10.08 -37.07
CA ALA A 93 4.42 -11.05 -37.88
C ALA A 93 3.58 -12.32 -38.08
N THR A 94 3.86 -13.05 -39.16
CA THR A 94 3.36 -14.40 -39.38
C THR A 94 4.53 -15.37 -39.42
N VAL A 95 4.61 -16.24 -38.42
CA VAL A 95 5.66 -17.27 -38.33
C VAL A 95 5.31 -18.44 -39.25
N HIS A 96 6.16 -18.72 -40.22
CA HIS A 96 5.99 -19.82 -41.18
C HIS A 96 6.67 -21.10 -40.72
N LYS A 97 7.78 -20.98 -39.97
CA LYS A 97 8.55 -22.13 -39.47
C LYS A 97 9.18 -21.80 -38.13
N LYS A 98 9.11 -22.75 -37.20
CA LYS A 98 9.80 -22.72 -35.89
C LYS A 98 10.92 -23.77 -35.84
N ASP A 99 11.90 -23.55 -34.97
CA ASP A 99 12.89 -24.56 -34.60
C ASP A 99 12.34 -25.54 -33.54
N ASN A 100 13.15 -26.55 -33.18
CA ASN A 100 12.76 -27.61 -32.25
C ASN A 100 12.52 -27.11 -30.81
N ILE A 101 12.90 -25.86 -30.50
CA ILE A 101 12.65 -25.24 -29.19
C ILE A 101 11.64 -24.07 -29.29
N GLY A 102 10.96 -23.93 -30.43
CA GLY A 102 9.85 -23.00 -30.62
C GLY A 102 10.22 -21.60 -31.14
N ARG A 103 11.50 -21.32 -31.42
CA ARG A 103 11.93 -20.01 -31.98
C ARG A 103 11.59 -19.89 -33.44
N ALA A 104 11.26 -18.69 -33.91
CA ALA A 104 10.96 -18.43 -35.30
C ALA A 104 12.23 -18.62 -36.17
N GLN A 105 12.18 -19.53 -37.15
CA GLN A 105 13.21 -19.71 -38.17
C GLN A 105 12.89 -18.98 -39.48
N SER A 106 11.60 -18.79 -39.77
CA SER A 106 11.12 -18.08 -40.95
C SER A 106 9.80 -17.40 -40.63
N TRP A 107 9.69 -16.13 -40.98
CA TRP A 107 8.49 -15.32 -40.76
C TRP A 107 8.39 -14.23 -41.81
N SER A 108 7.17 -13.77 -42.06
CA SER A 108 6.91 -12.50 -42.73
C SER A 108 6.63 -11.44 -41.68
N SER A 109 7.17 -10.24 -41.87
CA SER A 109 6.96 -9.10 -40.98
C SER A 109 5.88 -8.19 -41.55
N GLY A 110 4.93 -7.79 -40.71
CA GLY A 110 4.01 -6.69 -40.96
C GLY A 110 4.63 -5.39 -40.48
N LYS A 111 4.07 -4.79 -39.43
CA LYS A 111 4.70 -3.64 -38.74
C LYS A 111 5.95 -4.14 -38.01
N LYS A 112 7.09 -3.51 -38.29
CA LYS A 112 8.37 -3.79 -37.63
C LYS A 112 8.52 -2.85 -36.42
N VAL A 113 9.10 -3.39 -35.37
CA VAL A 113 9.58 -2.64 -34.21
C VAL A 113 11.01 -3.07 -33.96
N THR A 114 11.91 -2.12 -33.74
CA THR A 114 13.34 -2.35 -33.48
C THR A 114 13.61 -2.53 -32.00
N PHE A 115 14.80 -3.05 -31.67
CA PHE A 115 15.25 -3.09 -30.28
C PHE A 115 15.46 -1.68 -29.69
N GLN A 116 15.83 -0.69 -30.50
CA GLN A 116 15.91 0.71 -30.07
C GLN A 116 14.54 1.26 -29.64
N GLU A 117 13.46 0.89 -30.34
CA GLU A 117 12.10 1.29 -29.95
C GLU A 117 11.67 0.59 -28.66
N VAL A 118 11.98 -0.71 -28.50
CA VAL A 118 11.75 -1.44 -27.23
C VAL A 118 12.50 -0.79 -26.07
N ARG A 119 13.79 -0.46 -26.27
CA ARG A 119 14.61 0.25 -25.29
C ARG A 119 13.98 1.58 -24.90
N SER A 120 13.64 2.41 -25.90
CA SER A 120 13.07 3.75 -25.68
C SER A 120 11.74 3.65 -24.92
N TYR A 121 10.94 2.61 -25.17
CA TYR A 121 9.72 2.34 -24.40
C TYR A 121 10.02 1.98 -22.94
N LEU A 122 10.99 1.11 -22.67
CA LEU A 122 11.39 0.77 -21.30
C LEU A 122 11.97 1.98 -20.56
N GLU A 123 12.78 2.79 -21.22
CA GLU A 123 13.29 4.06 -20.67
C GLU A 123 12.13 5.03 -20.37
N GLY A 124 11.12 5.10 -21.25
CA GLY A 124 9.89 5.87 -21.02
C GLY A 124 9.05 5.38 -19.83
N LEU A 125 9.15 4.09 -19.49
CA LEU A 125 8.56 3.51 -18.28
C LEU A 125 9.39 3.78 -17.01
N GLY A 126 10.52 4.48 -17.13
CA GLY A 126 11.40 4.84 -16.03
C GLY A 126 12.48 3.81 -15.70
N TYR A 127 12.70 2.81 -16.56
CA TYR A 127 13.83 1.91 -16.39
C TYR A 127 15.13 2.54 -16.87
N ILE A 128 16.17 2.42 -16.05
CA ILE A 128 17.53 2.82 -16.40
C ILE A 128 18.30 1.53 -16.67
N GLY A 129 19.01 1.47 -17.80
CA GLY A 129 19.91 0.36 -18.09
C GLY A 129 21.15 0.45 -17.21
N ASP A 130 21.29 -0.43 -16.22
CA ASP A 130 22.44 -0.45 -15.32
C ASP A 130 23.58 -1.29 -15.91
N GLY A 131 24.50 -0.64 -16.63
CA GLY A 131 25.90 -1.10 -16.69
C GLY A 131 26.52 -1.49 -18.03
N TYR A 132 27.85 -1.67 -17.95
CA TYR A 132 28.87 -1.78 -18.99
C TYR A 132 28.55 -2.69 -20.18
N GLY A 133 28.63 -2.13 -21.40
CA GLY A 133 28.80 -2.87 -22.65
C GLY A 133 27.55 -3.58 -23.20
N ASN A 134 26.52 -3.84 -22.39
CA ASN A 134 25.24 -4.41 -22.79
C ASN A 134 24.14 -3.86 -21.86
N GLU A 135 23.08 -3.28 -22.43
CA GLU A 135 22.03 -2.56 -21.70
C GLU A 135 21.14 -3.57 -20.96
N ASN A 136 21.45 -3.82 -19.69
CA ASN A 136 20.73 -4.74 -18.83
C ASN A 136 19.62 -3.99 -18.08
N PHE A 137 18.39 -4.45 -18.29
CA PHE A 137 17.20 -4.00 -17.59
C PHE A 137 16.73 -5.07 -16.61
N ARG A 138 16.29 -4.65 -15.43
CA ARG A 138 15.49 -5.50 -14.54
C ARG A 138 14.05 -4.99 -14.56
N VAL A 139 13.26 -5.52 -15.48
CA VAL A 139 11.92 -5.01 -15.80
C VAL A 139 10.88 -5.67 -14.92
N LYS A 140 10.04 -4.88 -14.25
CA LYS A 140 8.83 -5.37 -13.57
C LYS A 140 7.83 -5.82 -14.63
N THR A 141 7.34 -7.05 -14.50
CA THR A 141 6.40 -7.61 -15.46
C THR A 141 5.06 -7.96 -14.83
N SER A 142 4.01 -7.85 -15.65
CA SER A 142 2.71 -8.45 -15.44
C SER A 142 2.36 -9.30 -16.66
N PHE A 143 1.15 -9.84 -16.71
CA PHE A 143 0.67 -10.58 -17.87
C PHE A 143 -0.74 -10.16 -18.25
N GLU A 144 -0.99 -10.05 -19.56
CA GLU A 144 -2.32 -9.97 -20.15
C GLU A 144 -2.71 -11.34 -20.69
N GLN A 145 -3.99 -11.68 -20.54
CA GLN A 145 -4.54 -12.85 -21.19
C GLN A 145 -5.08 -12.45 -22.56
N MET A 146 -4.58 -13.11 -23.59
CA MET A 146 -4.93 -12.85 -24.97
C MET A 146 -6.25 -13.56 -25.33
N PRO A 147 -6.98 -13.14 -26.39
CA PRO A 147 -8.24 -13.77 -26.79
C PRO A 147 -8.14 -15.25 -27.13
N ASP A 148 -6.96 -15.73 -27.53
CA ASP A 148 -6.68 -17.13 -27.82
C ASP A 148 -6.33 -17.96 -26.58
N GLY A 149 -6.39 -17.37 -25.38
CA GLY A 149 -6.07 -17.99 -24.10
C GLY A 149 -4.60 -17.95 -23.73
N SER A 150 -3.71 -17.51 -24.62
CA SER A 150 -2.28 -17.34 -24.33
C SER A 150 -2.03 -16.18 -23.37
N ARG A 151 -0.81 -16.08 -22.84
CA ARG A 151 -0.38 -14.99 -21.97
C ARG A 151 0.73 -14.22 -22.65
N ARG A 152 0.66 -12.90 -22.56
CA ARG A 152 1.70 -11.99 -23.02
C ARG A 152 2.26 -11.24 -21.83
N TYR A 153 3.59 -11.17 -21.70
CA TYR A 153 4.21 -10.32 -20.69
C TYR A 153 4.00 -8.84 -21.01
N VAL A 154 3.71 -8.05 -19.99
CA VAL A 154 3.59 -6.60 -20.10
C VAL A 154 4.63 -5.96 -19.19
N ALA A 155 5.39 -5.01 -19.74
CA ALA A 155 6.30 -4.20 -18.96
C ALA A 155 5.47 -3.22 -18.13
N VAL A 156 5.73 -3.17 -16.83
CA VAL A 156 5.07 -2.22 -15.92
C VAL A 156 5.99 -1.04 -15.65
N ALA A 157 5.46 0.16 -15.38
CA ALA A 157 6.26 1.31 -14.99
C ALA A 157 7.20 1.00 -13.81
N ALA A 158 8.44 1.50 -13.87
CA ALA A 158 9.46 1.24 -12.85
C ALA A 158 9.05 1.75 -11.46
N ALA A 159 8.31 2.86 -11.40
CA ALA A 159 7.79 3.44 -10.16
C ALA A 159 6.55 2.73 -9.60
N ALA A 160 5.93 1.82 -10.37
CA ALA A 160 4.71 1.15 -9.93
C ALA A 160 4.97 0.23 -8.73
N THR A 161 4.00 0.18 -7.82
CA THR A 161 4.08 -0.60 -6.58
C THR A 161 2.73 -1.28 -6.33
N PRO A 162 2.71 -2.57 -5.93
CA PRO A 162 1.45 -3.24 -5.63
C PRO A 162 0.69 -2.54 -4.52
N TYR A 163 -0.64 -2.49 -4.65
CA TYR A 163 -1.52 -2.06 -3.57
C TYR A 163 -1.64 -3.17 -2.53
N GLY A 164 -1.59 -2.77 -1.26
CA GLY A 164 -1.75 -3.64 -0.12
C GLY A 164 -2.59 -3.01 0.99
N ARG A 165 -2.63 -3.72 2.11
CA ARG A 165 -3.29 -3.33 3.35
C ARG A 165 -2.25 -3.27 4.45
N LEU A 166 -2.37 -2.27 5.31
CA LEU A 166 -1.79 -2.28 6.64
C LEU A 166 -2.93 -2.48 7.63
N VAL A 167 -2.88 -3.60 8.33
CA VAL A 167 -3.82 -3.95 9.39
C VAL A 167 -3.22 -3.48 10.70
N MET A 168 -3.99 -2.72 11.48
CA MET A 168 -3.60 -2.20 12.78
C MET A 168 -4.49 -2.81 13.86
N ILE A 169 -3.87 -3.30 14.91
CA ILE A 169 -4.52 -4.02 16.02
C ILE A 169 -3.97 -3.46 17.32
N PRO A 170 -4.77 -3.26 18.39
CA PRO A 170 -4.22 -2.87 19.67
C PRO A 170 -3.24 -3.92 20.19
N ARG A 171 -2.17 -3.45 20.82
CA ARG A 171 -1.23 -4.32 21.53
C ARG A 171 -1.98 -5.06 22.67
N PRO A 172 -1.87 -6.40 22.78
CA PRO A 172 -2.47 -7.15 23.88
C PRO A 172 -1.69 -6.88 25.17
N ASP A 173 -2.35 -7.08 26.32
CA ASP A 173 -1.68 -7.05 27.61
C ASP A 173 -0.57 -8.11 27.66
N GLU A 174 0.57 -7.79 28.28
CA GLU A 174 1.72 -8.70 28.32
C GLU A 174 1.36 -10.07 28.94
N ALA A 175 0.48 -10.08 29.94
CA ALA A 175 0.02 -11.31 30.58
C ALA A 175 -0.87 -12.19 29.67
N ALA A 176 -1.53 -11.59 28.68
CA ALA A 176 -2.38 -12.28 27.72
C ALA A 176 -1.58 -12.92 26.57
N ALA A 177 -0.33 -12.48 26.36
CA ALA A 177 0.61 -13.10 25.44
C ALA A 177 1.38 -14.27 26.11
N HIS A 178 1.69 -15.30 25.32
CA HIS A 178 2.73 -16.27 25.67
C HIS A 178 4.03 -15.89 24.99
N ASP A 179 5.10 -15.73 25.76
CA ASP A 179 6.38 -15.26 25.25
C ASP A 179 7.34 -16.42 24.99
N PHE A 180 7.59 -16.70 23.71
CA PHE A 180 8.58 -17.70 23.28
C PHE A 180 9.96 -17.07 22.99
N SER A 181 10.11 -15.75 23.10
CA SER A 181 11.34 -15.02 22.75
C SER A 181 12.51 -15.22 23.74
N THR A 182 12.50 -16.31 24.51
CA THR A 182 13.52 -16.62 25.52
C THR A 182 14.69 -17.44 24.92
N GLY A 183 15.92 -16.92 24.93
CA GLY A 183 17.14 -17.65 24.52
C GLY A 183 18.28 -16.76 24.01
N GLU A 184 19.49 -17.29 23.85
CA GLU A 184 20.69 -16.53 23.40
C GLU A 184 20.78 -16.33 21.88
N ASP A 185 20.17 -17.19 21.05
CA ASP A 185 20.13 -17.01 19.58
C ASP A 185 18.98 -17.80 18.92
N PRO A 186 17.75 -17.27 18.94
CA PRO A 186 16.54 -18.03 18.65
C PRO A 186 16.21 -18.25 17.17
N ASP A 187 16.98 -17.74 16.20
CA ASP A 187 16.53 -17.78 14.80
C ASP A 187 17.54 -18.37 13.81
N LEU A 188 18.84 -18.41 14.17
CA LEU A 188 19.85 -19.06 13.33
C LEU A 188 19.96 -20.57 13.57
N THR A 189 19.62 -21.05 14.77
CA THR A 189 19.75 -22.47 15.15
C THR A 189 18.44 -23.12 15.59
N ASN A 190 17.43 -22.34 15.97
CA ASN A 190 16.13 -22.84 16.40
C ASN A 190 14.96 -21.89 16.02
N PRO A 191 14.74 -21.63 14.72
CA PRO A 191 13.73 -20.71 14.20
C PRO A 191 12.38 -20.83 14.92
N GLN A 192 12.03 -19.79 15.68
CA GLN A 192 10.86 -19.81 16.56
C GLN A 192 9.54 -19.90 15.81
N TYR A 193 9.47 -19.41 14.57
CA TYR A 193 8.29 -19.53 13.72
C TYR A 193 7.93 -20.99 13.36
N HIS A 194 8.81 -21.96 13.64
CA HIS A 194 8.54 -23.40 13.51
C HIS A 194 7.93 -24.05 14.76
N LEU A 195 7.72 -23.31 15.86
CA LEU A 195 7.13 -23.83 17.11
C LEU A 195 5.60 -24.01 17.03
N VAL A 196 5.10 -24.54 15.91
CA VAL A 196 3.67 -24.62 15.56
C VAL A 196 2.83 -25.34 16.63
N ASP A 197 3.34 -26.45 17.18
CA ASP A 197 2.62 -27.19 18.23
C ASP A 197 2.57 -26.41 19.55
N ALA A 198 3.66 -25.70 19.91
CA ALA A 198 3.69 -24.86 21.11
C ALA A 198 2.74 -23.66 20.99
N PHE A 199 2.59 -23.06 19.80
CA PHE A 199 1.59 -22.02 19.56
C PHE A 199 0.17 -22.55 19.78
N ARG A 200 -0.12 -23.76 19.28
CA ARG A 200 -1.42 -24.41 19.47
C ARG A 200 -1.71 -24.64 20.96
N GLU A 201 -0.72 -25.13 21.72
CA GLU A 201 -0.84 -25.34 23.17
C GLU A 201 -1.08 -24.02 23.91
N ALA A 202 -0.36 -22.94 23.54
CA ALA A 202 -0.57 -21.62 24.13
C ALA A 202 -2.01 -21.12 23.92
N PHE A 203 -2.53 -21.20 22.69
CA PHE A 203 -3.92 -20.79 22.40
C PHE A 203 -4.97 -21.69 23.08
N GLN A 204 -4.68 -22.99 23.25
CA GLN A 204 -5.54 -23.91 24.01
C GLN A 204 -5.53 -23.61 25.52
N ALA A 205 -4.47 -22.97 26.02
CA ALA A 205 -4.35 -22.48 27.39
C ALA A 205 -4.88 -21.04 27.55
N ASP A 206 -5.84 -20.64 26.70
CA ASP A 206 -6.50 -19.33 26.71
C ASP A 206 -5.58 -18.11 26.55
N LYS A 207 -4.41 -18.28 25.92
CA LYS A 207 -3.58 -17.14 25.52
C LYS A 207 -4.18 -16.46 24.31
N GLU A 208 -4.18 -15.13 24.32
CA GLU A 208 -4.71 -14.34 23.21
C GLU A 208 -3.70 -14.25 22.06
N ALA A 209 -2.41 -14.20 22.40
CA ALA A 209 -1.31 -14.02 21.47
C ALA A 209 -0.08 -14.85 21.84
N VAL A 210 0.82 -15.02 20.87
CA VAL A 210 2.17 -15.58 21.04
C VAL A 210 3.20 -14.57 20.58
N ARG A 211 4.37 -14.49 21.23
CA ARG A 211 5.47 -13.60 20.87
C ARG A 211 6.71 -14.40 20.49
N ILE A 212 7.36 -14.01 19.40
CA ILE A 212 8.63 -14.56 18.93
C ILE A 212 9.60 -13.46 18.52
N HIS A 213 10.88 -13.80 18.40
CA HIS A 213 11.84 -13.06 17.59
C HIS A 213 11.79 -13.57 16.13
N ASP A 214 11.85 -12.64 15.18
CA ASP A 214 11.80 -12.89 13.73
C ASP A 214 12.78 -11.95 13.02
N PHE A 215 13.05 -12.16 11.74
CA PHE A 215 13.75 -11.19 10.89
C PHE A 215 13.00 -10.90 9.60
N CYS A 216 12.99 -9.63 9.22
CA CYS A 216 12.65 -9.22 7.86
C CYS A 216 13.92 -9.10 7.01
N GLN A 217 13.84 -9.43 5.73
CA GLN A 217 14.93 -9.24 4.78
C GLN A 217 14.77 -7.90 4.05
N SER A 218 15.77 -7.03 4.18
CA SER A 218 15.88 -5.80 3.41
C SER A 218 17.04 -5.90 2.43
N PRO A 219 16.87 -5.56 1.14
CA PRO A 219 18.00 -5.34 0.22
C PRO A 219 19.01 -4.28 0.69
N ILE A 220 18.62 -3.38 1.60
CA ILE A 220 19.46 -2.28 2.08
C ILE A 220 20.14 -2.63 3.41
N MET A 221 19.42 -3.25 4.34
CA MET A 221 19.93 -3.56 5.67
C MET A 221 20.31 -5.03 5.90
N GLY A 222 19.98 -5.93 4.97
CA GLY A 222 20.11 -7.37 5.17
C GLY A 222 19.02 -7.91 6.09
N ASN A 223 19.38 -8.84 6.98
CA ASN A 223 18.45 -9.36 7.99
C ASN A 223 18.28 -8.33 9.11
N VAL A 224 17.06 -7.86 9.32
CA VAL A 224 16.70 -6.96 10.42
C VAL A 224 15.79 -7.70 11.38
N GLY A 225 16.31 -7.98 12.57
CA GLY A 225 15.55 -8.64 13.63
C GLY A 225 14.45 -7.73 14.18
N HIS A 226 13.30 -8.31 14.52
CA HIS A 226 12.20 -7.63 15.20
C HIS A 226 11.39 -8.62 16.04
N THR A 227 10.55 -8.09 16.93
CA THR A 227 9.53 -8.87 17.61
C THR A 227 8.36 -9.10 16.67
N SER A 228 7.86 -10.34 16.63
CA SER A 228 6.61 -10.69 15.96
C SER A 228 5.60 -11.18 16.99
N ILE A 229 4.38 -10.65 16.93
CA ILE A 229 3.27 -11.03 17.81
C ILE A 229 2.17 -11.63 16.97
N GLY A 230 1.79 -12.86 17.31
CA GLY A 230 0.91 -13.70 16.54
C GLY A 230 -0.42 -13.96 17.23
N PHE A 231 -1.52 -13.91 16.47
CA PHE A 231 -2.87 -14.13 17.00
C PHE A 231 -3.54 -15.37 16.41
N SER A 232 -4.38 -16.03 17.20
CA SER A 232 -5.25 -17.11 16.73
C SER A 232 -6.42 -16.57 15.88
N ALA A 233 -7.09 -17.45 15.13
CA ALA A 233 -8.28 -17.08 14.36
C ALA A 233 -9.43 -16.57 15.25
N SER A 234 -9.61 -17.16 16.44
CA SER A 234 -10.63 -16.74 17.41
C SER A 234 -10.32 -15.38 18.00
N THR A 235 -9.06 -15.11 18.35
CA THR A 235 -8.65 -13.80 18.86
C THR A 235 -8.88 -12.71 17.81
N MET A 236 -8.44 -12.95 16.56
CA MET A 236 -8.65 -12.00 15.46
C MET A 236 -10.13 -11.73 15.20
N LYS A 237 -10.98 -12.76 15.29
CA LYS A 237 -12.42 -12.61 15.16
C LYS A 237 -13.00 -11.74 16.28
N ALA A 238 -12.63 -11.99 17.54
CA ALA A 238 -13.10 -11.22 18.69
C ALA A 238 -12.69 -9.74 18.60
N LEU A 239 -11.42 -9.47 18.22
CA LEU A 239 -10.93 -8.11 18.01
C LEU A 239 -11.68 -7.39 16.89
N HIS A 240 -11.96 -8.08 15.78
CA HIS A 240 -12.74 -7.52 14.68
C HIS A 240 -14.18 -7.20 15.09
N GLU A 241 -14.86 -8.13 15.77
CA GLU A 241 -16.24 -7.94 16.27
C GLU A 241 -16.33 -6.81 17.31
N ALA A 242 -15.26 -6.57 18.07
CA ALA A 242 -15.14 -5.43 18.99
C ALA A 242 -14.83 -4.09 18.29
N GLY A 243 -14.63 -4.07 16.97
CA GLY A 243 -14.23 -2.87 16.23
C GLY A 243 -12.79 -2.42 16.50
N ALA A 244 -11.95 -3.30 17.03
CA ALA A 244 -10.57 -3.01 17.41
C ALA A 244 -9.55 -3.27 16.28
N VAL A 245 -10.01 -3.68 15.09
CA VAL A 245 -9.16 -3.88 13.92
C VAL A 245 -9.37 -2.74 12.94
N ARG A 246 -8.31 -2.04 12.58
CA ARG A 246 -8.32 -1.01 11.54
C ARG A 246 -7.54 -1.50 10.32
N VAL A 247 -8.03 -1.18 9.13
CA VAL A 247 -7.37 -1.53 7.87
C VAL A 247 -7.23 -0.26 7.05
N ILE A 248 -6.00 0.04 6.63
CA ILE A 248 -5.71 1.18 5.76
C ILE A 248 -5.01 0.69 4.49
N PRO A 249 -5.09 1.44 3.38
CA PRO A 249 -4.29 1.17 2.20
C PRO A 249 -2.81 1.33 2.54
N ALA A 250 -1.98 0.48 1.96
CA ALA A 250 -0.53 0.56 2.14
C ALA A 250 0.21 0.09 0.90
N ARG A 251 1.49 0.43 0.81
CA ARG A 251 2.41 -0.04 -0.23
C ARG A 251 3.66 -0.62 0.41
N HIS A 252 4.45 -1.34 -0.36
CA HIS A 252 5.77 -1.74 0.09
C HIS A 252 6.60 -0.50 0.47
N ARG A 253 7.28 -0.58 1.61
CA ARG A 253 8.27 0.39 2.10
C ARG A 253 9.49 -0.41 2.55
N ASP A 254 10.65 0.21 2.42
CA ASP A 254 11.91 -0.37 2.89
C ASP A 254 12.71 0.71 3.61
N PHE A 255 13.76 0.29 4.31
CA PHE A 255 14.72 1.19 4.93
C PHE A 255 15.36 2.09 3.88
N SER A 256 15.62 3.35 4.21
CA SER A 256 16.47 4.19 3.37
C SER A 256 17.94 4.02 3.75
N SER A 257 18.82 4.12 2.76
CA SER A 257 20.28 4.17 2.97
C SER A 257 20.76 5.41 3.72
N THR A 258 19.91 6.44 3.86
CA THR A 258 20.25 7.74 4.46
C THR A 258 19.55 8.02 5.79
N TRP A 259 18.86 7.02 6.37
CA TRP A 259 18.03 7.20 7.55
C TRP A 259 18.80 7.22 8.88
N PRO A 260 18.69 8.30 9.69
CA PRO A 260 19.15 8.27 11.08
C PRO A 260 18.20 7.47 11.98
N ARG A 261 18.57 6.24 12.33
CA ARG A 261 17.81 5.23 13.12
C ARG A 261 17.09 5.80 14.37
N THR A 262 15.93 6.41 14.18
CA THR A 262 15.08 7.05 15.20
C THR A 262 13.69 6.41 15.19
N ALA A 263 12.93 6.54 16.28
CA ALA A 263 11.63 5.88 16.41
C ALA A 263 10.62 6.40 15.36
N GLU A 264 10.69 7.69 15.06
CA GLU A 264 9.85 8.38 14.08
C GLU A 264 10.03 7.84 12.65
N GLN A 265 11.17 7.25 12.32
CA GLN A 265 11.42 6.69 10.98
C GLN A 265 10.78 5.34 10.73
N TYR A 266 10.38 4.66 11.81
CA TYR A 266 9.58 3.45 11.67
C TYR A 266 8.13 3.77 11.30
N LEU A 267 7.70 5.04 11.42
CA LEU A 267 6.41 5.52 10.93
C LEU A 267 6.46 5.63 9.40
N THR A 268 5.45 5.07 8.75
CA THR A 268 5.34 5.09 7.29
C THR A 268 4.42 6.22 6.85
N GLU A 269 4.64 6.70 5.62
CA GLU A 269 3.77 7.75 5.05
C GLU A 269 2.30 7.32 5.00
N ASP A 270 2.03 6.04 4.74
CA ASP A 270 0.66 5.52 4.69
C ASP A 270 -0.03 5.65 6.06
N LEU A 271 0.69 5.35 7.15
CA LEU A 271 0.19 5.56 8.52
C LEU A 271 0.03 7.05 8.83
N LEU A 272 1.03 7.87 8.48
CA LEU A 272 1.02 9.31 8.76
C LEU A 272 -0.13 10.02 8.04
N GLN A 273 -0.39 9.68 6.77
CA GLN A 273 -1.50 10.24 5.99
C GLN A 273 -2.86 9.81 6.51
N TRP A 274 -3.00 8.54 6.91
CA TRP A 274 -4.22 8.09 7.58
C TRP A 274 -4.45 8.86 8.89
N HIS A 275 -3.43 8.93 9.75
CA HIS A 275 -3.52 9.63 11.03
C HIS A 275 -3.84 11.12 10.85
N PHE A 276 -3.20 11.76 9.88
CA PHE A 276 -3.51 13.14 9.50
C PHE A 276 -4.97 13.30 9.10
N SER A 277 -5.48 12.40 8.25
CA SER A 277 -6.88 12.42 7.80
C SER A 277 -7.87 12.26 8.95
N GLU A 278 -7.59 11.38 9.92
CA GLU A 278 -8.39 11.25 11.15
C GLU A 278 -8.30 12.51 12.02
N THR A 279 -7.15 13.17 12.08
CA THR A 279 -6.94 14.41 12.84
C THR A 279 -7.72 15.57 12.24
N VAL A 280 -7.64 15.76 10.92
CA VAL A 280 -8.42 16.78 10.19
C VAL A 280 -9.92 16.53 10.37
N ARG A 281 -10.35 15.26 10.28
CA ARG A 281 -11.75 14.90 10.54
C ARG A 281 -12.19 15.23 11.96
N ALA A 282 -11.36 14.94 12.96
CA ALA A 282 -11.65 15.28 14.35
C ALA A 282 -11.82 16.80 14.54
N LEU A 283 -10.91 17.61 13.98
CA LEU A 283 -11.03 19.08 14.00
C LEU A 283 -12.30 19.57 13.30
N ALA A 284 -12.63 19.01 12.14
CA ALA A 284 -13.83 19.36 11.39
C ALA A 284 -15.12 19.09 12.18
N LEU A 285 -15.13 18.03 12.98
CA LEU A 285 -16.24 17.63 13.85
C LEU A 285 -16.21 18.34 15.22
N GLY A 286 -15.25 19.24 15.45
CA GLY A 286 -15.11 19.96 16.72
C GLY A 286 -14.70 19.08 17.90
N HIS A 287 -14.07 17.94 17.64
CA HIS A 287 -13.42 17.15 18.69
C HIS A 287 -12.15 17.85 19.17
N GLU A 288 -11.82 17.63 20.44
CA GLU A 288 -10.54 18.05 21.00
C GLU A 288 -9.39 17.28 20.35
N VAL A 289 -8.37 18.03 19.93
CA VAL A 289 -7.12 17.49 19.37
C VAL A 289 -5.96 18.15 20.12
N PRO A 290 -5.11 17.37 20.83
CA PRO A 290 -4.00 17.93 21.59
C PRO A 290 -3.03 18.71 20.69
N ALA A 291 -2.43 19.77 21.23
CA ALA A 291 -1.51 20.63 20.49
C ALA A 291 -0.28 19.86 19.97
N GLU A 292 0.21 18.86 20.70
CA GLU A 292 1.31 18.00 20.24
C GLU A 292 0.94 17.16 19.00
N VAL A 293 -0.33 16.81 18.81
CA VAL A 293 -0.81 16.08 17.62
C VAL A 293 -0.85 17.01 16.42
N ILE A 294 -1.31 18.25 16.62
CA ILE A 294 -1.28 19.29 15.59
C ILE A 294 0.16 19.56 15.17
N ALA A 295 1.06 19.76 16.13
CA ALA A 295 2.47 20.00 15.88
C ALA A 295 3.14 18.85 15.11
N ALA A 296 2.79 17.59 15.43
CA ALA A 296 3.30 16.42 14.71
C ALA A 296 2.87 16.36 13.23
N HIS A 297 1.80 17.08 12.87
CA HIS A 297 1.27 17.16 11.50
C HIS A 297 1.43 18.54 10.85
N GLN A 298 2.20 19.45 11.44
CA GLN A 298 2.30 20.84 10.98
C GLN A 298 2.63 20.95 9.48
N GLU A 299 3.65 20.22 9.02
CA GLU A 299 4.04 20.23 7.60
C GLU A 299 2.89 19.74 6.69
N ARG A 300 2.10 18.76 7.13
CA ARG A 300 0.95 18.26 6.37
C ARG A 300 -0.20 19.24 6.34
N PHE A 301 -0.46 19.96 7.44
CA PHE A 301 -1.42 21.06 7.45
C PHE A 301 -0.99 22.18 6.49
N ASP A 302 0.29 22.57 6.54
CA ASP A 302 0.85 23.58 5.65
C ASP A 302 0.70 23.15 4.19
N GLN A 303 1.04 21.91 3.84
CA GLN A 303 0.87 21.38 2.47
C GLN A 303 -0.60 21.30 2.04
N ALA A 304 -1.52 20.99 2.97
CA ALA A 304 -2.94 20.84 2.67
C ALA A 304 -3.64 22.20 2.45
N ILE A 305 -3.15 23.28 3.06
CA ILE A 305 -3.77 24.60 3.08
C ILE A 305 -3.00 25.61 2.21
N ALA A 306 -1.67 25.59 2.21
CA ALA A 306 -0.85 26.62 1.59
C ALA A 306 -1.12 26.76 0.09
N GLY A 307 -1.30 28.02 -0.33
CA GLY A 307 -1.53 28.37 -1.74
C GLY A 307 -2.93 28.02 -2.25
N ARG A 308 -3.85 27.52 -1.41
CA ARG A 308 -5.24 27.26 -1.77
C ARG A 308 -6.15 28.43 -1.36
N PRO A 309 -7.21 28.73 -2.15
CA PRO A 309 -8.27 29.63 -1.70
C PRO A 309 -8.90 29.13 -0.39
N GLY A 310 -9.24 30.06 0.50
CA GLY A 310 -9.79 29.71 1.81
C GLY A 310 -11.12 28.96 1.77
N ASP A 311 -11.93 29.23 0.74
CA ASP A 311 -13.20 28.55 0.45
C ASP A 311 -13.03 27.20 -0.29
N ALA A 312 -11.80 26.84 -0.66
CA ALA A 312 -11.53 25.55 -1.29
C ALA A 312 -11.78 24.40 -0.29
N PRO A 313 -12.30 23.24 -0.75
CA PRO A 313 -12.46 22.06 0.09
C PRO A 313 -11.12 21.57 0.65
N ILE A 314 -11.09 21.22 1.94
CA ILE A 314 -9.97 20.46 2.49
C ILE A 314 -10.02 19.04 1.91
N MET A 315 -8.88 18.58 1.41
CA MET A 315 -8.74 17.24 0.84
C MET A 315 -7.97 16.36 1.80
N VAL A 316 -8.52 15.19 2.12
CA VAL A 316 -7.85 14.15 2.90
C VAL A 316 -7.75 12.86 2.09
N THR A 317 -7.02 11.86 2.61
CA THR A 317 -6.95 10.54 1.98
C THR A 317 -7.80 9.55 2.78
N THR A 318 -8.68 8.82 2.10
CA THR A 318 -9.52 7.80 2.74
C THR A 318 -9.30 6.44 2.10
N ALA A 319 -9.54 5.38 2.87
CA ALA A 319 -9.51 4.01 2.37
C ALA A 319 -10.76 3.72 1.52
N LEU A 320 -10.56 3.28 0.27
CA LEU A 320 -11.56 2.57 -0.49
C LEU A 320 -11.24 1.07 -0.44
N ASP A 321 -11.86 0.36 0.49
CA ASP A 321 -11.66 -1.08 0.66
C ASP A 321 -12.76 -1.88 -0.04
N SER A 322 -12.37 -2.84 -0.88
CA SER A 322 -13.26 -3.81 -1.52
C SER A 322 -14.22 -4.51 -0.53
N LEU A 323 -13.77 -4.70 0.71
CA LEU A 323 -14.53 -5.37 1.77
C LEU A 323 -15.62 -4.49 2.40
N ALA A 324 -15.49 -3.16 2.26
CA ALA A 324 -16.42 -2.18 2.81
C ALA A 324 -17.31 -1.52 1.73
N LEU A 325 -17.21 -1.94 0.46
CA LEU A 325 -17.94 -1.31 -0.65
C LEU A 325 -19.46 -1.33 -0.50
N GLY A 326 -20.02 -2.30 0.25
CA GLY A 326 -21.46 -2.33 0.53
C GLY A 326 -21.95 -1.16 1.41
N GLN A 327 -21.03 -0.45 2.06
CA GLN A 327 -21.28 0.72 2.89
C GLN A 327 -21.01 2.04 2.15
N VAL A 328 -20.43 1.97 0.94
CA VAL A 328 -20.14 3.13 0.11
C VAL A 328 -21.36 3.48 -0.72
N SER A 329 -21.86 4.69 -0.58
CA SER A 329 -22.92 5.17 -1.49
C SER A 329 -22.33 5.46 -2.86
N ALA A 330 -23.09 5.21 -3.92
CA ALA A 330 -22.64 5.35 -5.31
C ALA A 330 -23.67 6.16 -6.11
N PRO A 331 -23.23 6.90 -7.15
CA PRO A 331 -24.16 7.60 -8.02
C PRO A 331 -25.01 6.60 -8.81
N ALA A 332 -26.20 7.02 -9.26
CA ALA A 332 -27.08 6.20 -10.09
C ALA A 332 -26.60 6.16 -11.55
N GLU A 333 -25.37 5.69 -11.75
CA GLU A 333 -24.69 5.61 -13.03
C GLU A 333 -24.48 4.14 -13.42
N THR A 334 -24.49 3.86 -14.73
CA THR A 334 -24.10 2.53 -15.22
C THR A 334 -22.62 2.60 -15.58
N PRO A 335 -21.74 1.79 -14.95
CA PRO A 335 -20.31 1.84 -15.23
C PRO A 335 -20.01 1.44 -16.67
N ASP A 336 -19.15 2.20 -17.36
CA ASP A 336 -18.61 1.81 -18.66
C ASP A 336 -17.66 0.59 -18.51
N PRO A 337 -17.99 -0.58 -19.08
CA PRO A 337 -17.14 -1.77 -18.98
C PRO A 337 -15.69 -1.54 -19.44
N ALA A 338 -15.47 -0.74 -20.49
CA ALA A 338 -14.13 -0.50 -21.01
C ALA A 338 -13.28 0.29 -20.02
N ARG A 339 -13.88 1.30 -19.37
CA ARG A 339 -13.22 2.08 -18.31
C ARG A 339 -12.99 1.23 -17.05
N VAL A 340 -13.93 0.38 -16.67
CA VAL A 340 -13.74 -0.58 -15.56
C VAL A 340 -12.54 -1.49 -15.83
N ASP A 341 -12.40 -2.04 -17.04
CA ASP A 341 -11.29 -2.93 -17.40
C ASP A 341 -9.95 -2.18 -17.39
N SER A 342 -9.93 -0.93 -17.86
CA SER A 342 -8.76 -0.05 -17.79
C SER A 342 -8.32 0.23 -16.33
N LEU A 343 -9.25 0.59 -15.44
CA LEU A 343 -8.96 0.82 -14.02
C LEU A 343 -8.55 -0.48 -13.31
N THR A 344 -9.19 -1.58 -13.67
CA THR A 344 -8.85 -2.93 -13.18
C THR A 344 -7.42 -3.33 -13.54
N TRP A 345 -6.97 -2.96 -14.75
CA TRP A 345 -5.59 -3.13 -15.17
C TRP A 345 -4.65 -2.24 -14.34
N GLY A 346 -4.97 -0.94 -14.21
CA GLY A 346 -4.20 0.02 -13.40
C GLY A 346 -3.98 -0.45 -11.96
N LEU A 347 -5.03 -0.98 -11.33
CA LEU A 347 -4.95 -1.62 -10.01
C LEU A 347 -4.00 -2.82 -10.00
N LYS A 348 -4.14 -3.73 -10.96
CA LYS A 348 -3.30 -4.94 -11.07
C LYS A 348 -1.82 -4.59 -11.21
N VAL A 349 -1.51 -3.55 -11.98
CA VAL A 349 -0.13 -3.15 -12.23
C VAL A 349 0.41 -2.14 -11.22
N GLY A 350 -0.37 -1.73 -10.22
CA GLY A 350 0.10 -0.79 -9.20
C GLY A 350 0.37 0.63 -9.75
N ASN A 351 -0.32 1.00 -10.83
CA ASN A 351 -0.22 2.31 -11.48
C ASN A 351 -1.62 2.78 -11.87
N LEU A 352 -2.45 3.04 -10.87
CA LEU A 352 -3.82 3.49 -11.08
C LEU A 352 -3.87 5.02 -11.29
N GLU A 353 -4.50 5.43 -12.38
CA GLU A 353 -4.91 6.81 -12.61
C GLU A 353 -6.44 6.88 -12.71
N HIS A 354 -7.04 7.73 -11.87
CA HIS A 354 -8.48 7.94 -11.84
C HIS A 354 -8.83 9.37 -11.48
N ASP A 355 -10.05 9.76 -11.83
CA ASP A 355 -10.67 11.06 -11.62
C ASP A 355 -11.94 10.98 -10.75
N SER A 356 -12.19 9.82 -10.13
CA SER A 356 -13.30 9.61 -9.19
C SER A 356 -13.24 10.58 -8.01
N ALA A 357 -14.41 11.08 -7.60
CA ALA A 357 -14.55 12.05 -6.52
C ALA A 357 -15.31 11.44 -5.34
N PHE A 358 -14.79 11.66 -4.13
CA PHE A 358 -15.34 11.10 -2.90
C PHE A 358 -15.64 12.17 -1.86
N VAL A 359 -16.68 11.93 -1.07
CA VAL A 359 -17.05 12.72 0.11
C VAL A 359 -17.17 11.79 1.32
N LEU A 360 -16.53 12.13 2.43
CA LEU A 360 -16.69 11.45 3.71
C LEU A 360 -17.62 12.29 4.59
N ASP A 361 -18.71 11.67 5.04
CA ASP A 361 -19.64 12.37 5.93
C ASP A 361 -19.20 12.38 7.40
N ALA A 362 -19.89 13.19 8.20
CA ALA A 362 -19.62 13.29 9.63
C ALA A 362 -19.71 11.94 10.36
N ALA A 363 -20.60 11.04 9.91
CA ALA A 363 -20.74 9.69 10.43
C ALA A 363 -19.62 8.74 9.99
N GLY A 364 -18.69 9.18 9.13
CA GLY A 364 -17.58 8.39 8.61
C GLY A 364 -17.97 7.49 7.45
N ARG A 365 -19.10 7.73 6.78
CA ARG A 365 -19.52 6.98 5.60
C ARG A 365 -18.96 7.64 4.35
N LEU A 366 -18.35 6.82 3.50
CA LEU A 366 -17.76 7.27 2.24
C LEU A 366 -18.84 7.27 1.15
N HIS A 367 -18.91 8.36 0.39
CA HIS A 367 -19.83 8.57 -0.72
C HIS A 367 -19.02 8.80 -1.99
N CYS A 368 -19.20 7.94 -2.98
CA CYS A 368 -18.69 8.19 -4.32
C CYS A 368 -19.67 9.13 -5.03
N THR A 369 -19.17 10.26 -5.51
CA THR A 369 -19.98 11.29 -6.18
C THR A 369 -19.77 11.30 -7.69
N GLN A 370 -18.66 10.74 -8.17
CA GLN A 370 -18.32 10.60 -9.58
C GLN A 370 -17.38 9.40 -9.78
N GLY A 371 -17.53 8.70 -10.91
CA GLY A 371 -16.59 7.66 -11.35
C GLY A 371 -16.85 6.30 -10.68
N ILE A 372 -18.08 5.80 -10.85
CA ILE A 372 -18.54 4.51 -10.30
C ILE A 372 -17.72 3.32 -10.79
N GLU A 373 -17.04 3.45 -11.94
CA GLU A 373 -16.16 2.43 -12.51
C GLU A 373 -15.02 2.04 -11.58
N LEU A 374 -14.52 2.98 -10.76
CA LEU A 374 -13.48 2.68 -9.78
C LEU A 374 -14.00 1.73 -8.69
N LEU A 375 -15.24 1.93 -8.21
CA LEU A 375 -15.86 1.04 -7.23
C LEU A 375 -15.95 -0.38 -7.76
N GLU A 376 -16.35 -0.53 -9.03
CA GLU A 376 -16.47 -1.83 -9.68
C GLU A 376 -15.09 -2.47 -9.92
N ALA A 377 -14.09 -1.69 -10.35
CA ALA A 377 -12.73 -2.19 -10.51
C ALA A 377 -12.13 -2.69 -9.19
N VAL A 378 -12.31 -1.93 -8.09
CA VAL A 378 -11.88 -2.34 -6.75
C VAL A 378 -12.63 -3.59 -6.28
N ARG A 379 -13.95 -3.67 -6.52
CA ARG A 379 -14.78 -4.85 -6.19
C ARG A 379 -14.25 -6.11 -6.86
N ARG A 380 -13.94 -6.04 -8.16
CA ARG A 380 -13.44 -7.19 -8.95
C ARG A 380 -12.09 -7.70 -8.47
N LYS A 381 -11.24 -6.82 -7.95
CA LYS A 381 -9.87 -7.18 -7.59
C LYS A 381 -9.65 -7.45 -6.11
N GLY A 382 -10.50 -6.95 -5.22
CA GLY A 382 -10.34 -7.20 -3.78
C GLY A 382 -9.26 -6.34 -3.14
N TYR A 383 -8.92 -5.18 -3.72
CA TYR A 383 -7.89 -4.28 -3.19
C TYR A 383 -8.44 -3.27 -2.17
N CYS A 384 -7.54 -2.71 -1.38
CA CYS A 384 -7.76 -1.51 -0.58
C CYS A 384 -6.83 -0.42 -1.13
N ILE A 385 -7.40 0.71 -1.53
CA ILE A 385 -6.63 1.78 -2.17
C ILE A 385 -6.89 3.14 -1.49
N PRO A 386 -5.91 4.05 -1.49
CA PRO A 386 -6.15 5.42 -1.04
C PRO A 386 -6.93 6.18 -2.12
N VAL A 387 -7.96 6.92 -1.72
CA VAL A 387 -8.70 7.84 -2.59
C VAL A 387 -8.72 9.25 -1.98
N PRO A 388 -8.54 10.31 -2.80
CA PRO A 388 -8.73 11.69 -2.35
C PRO A 388 -10.20 11.95 -2.02
N THR A 389 -10.45 12.58 -0.88
CA THR A 389 -11.79 12.71 -0.31
C THR A 389 -12.02 14.09 0.29
N GLN A 390 -13.19 14.67 0.02
CA GLN A 390 -13.67 15.87 0.71
C GLN A 390 -14.36 15.49 2.02
N LEU A 391 -14.29 16.36 3.02
CA LEU A 391 -15.00 16.16 4.28
C LEU A 391 -16.28 17.00 4.34
N THR A 392 -17.30 16.49 5.04
CA THR A 392 -18.47 17.30 5.43
C THR A 392 -18.64 17.34 6.94
N ASP A 393 -19.15 18.46 7.45
CA ASP A 393 -19.50 18.65 8.85
C ASP A 393 -20.84 17.98 9.22
N GLU A 394 -21.28 18.10 10.47
CA GLU A 394 -22.57 17.54 10.94
C GLU A 394 -23.78 18.12 10.21
N ALA A 395 -23.66 19.31 9.64
CA ALA A 395 -24.71 19.96 8.83
C ALA A 395 -24.65 19.54 7.34
N GLY A 396 -23.71 18.66 6.97
CA GLY A 396 -23.51 18.20 5.59
C GLY A 396 -22.84 19.23 4.69
N ARG A 397 -22.23 20.28 5.25
CA ARG A 397 -21.51 21.31 4.49
C ARG A 397 -20.07 20.85 4.27
N VAL A 398 -19.54 21.12 3.08
CA VAL A 398 -18.13 20.82 2.77
C VAL A 398 -17.23 21.64 3.70
N VAL A 399 -16.28 20.96 4.31
CA VAL A 399 -15.27 21.56 5.18
C VAL A 399 -14.21 22.23 4.30
N THR A 400 -13.95 23.51 4.54
CA THR A 400 -12.99 24.29 3.75
C THR A 400 -11.63 24.42 4.42
N CYS A 401 -10.63 24.84 3.66
CA CYS A 401 -9.31 25.19 4.19
C CYS A 401 -9.38 26.26 5.29
N ASP A 402 -10.19 27.31 5.13
CA ASP A 402 -10.37 28.35 6.16
C ASP A 402 -10.99 27.81 7.45
N ALA A 403 -11.96 26.89 7.33
CA ALA A 403 -12.60 26.29 8.50
C ALA A 403 -11.58 25.50 9.33
N ILE A 404 -10.69 24.75 8.68
CA ILE A 404 -9.61 24.03 9.36
C ILE A 404 -8.57 25.01 9.93
N ALA A 405 -8.14 26.02 9.16
CA ALA A 405 -7.19 27.02 9.64
C ALA A 405 -7.69 27.76 10.89
N ALA A 406 -8.97 28.11 10.94
CA ALA A 406 -9.60 28.71 12.12
C ALA A 406 -9.53 27.77 13.34
N ARG A 407 -9.80 26.47 13.17
CA ARG A 407 -9.66 25.47 14.24
C ARG A 407 -8.22 25.33 14.72
N LEU A 408 -7.23 25.41 13.83
CA LEU A 408 -5.83 25.35 14.22
C LEU A 408 -5.45 26.54 15.11
N LEU A 409 -5.92 27.76 14.77
CA LEU A 409 -5.70 28.96 15.58
C LEU A 409 -6.36 28.89 16.96
N GLU A 410 -7.54 28.26 17.08
CA GLU A 410 -8.20 28.02 18.37
C GLU A 410 -7.40 27.09 19.28
N ASN A 411 -6.58 26.21 18.70
CA ASN A 411 -5.77 25.22 19.40
C ASN A 411 -4.29 25.65 19.56
N GLU A 412 -3.90 26.82 19.06
CA GLU A 412 -2.61 27.39 19.42
C GLU A 412 -2.61 27.66 20.93
N PRO A 413 -1.60 27.19 21.68
CA PRO A 413 -1.47 27.61 23.07
C PRO A 413 -1.38 29.12 23.05
N ALA A 414 -2.29 29.79 23.74
CA ALA A 414 -2.22 31.23 23.94
C ALA A 414 -0.80 31.52 24.43
N LEU A 415 0.03 32.08 23.55
CA LEU A 415 1.32 32.63 23.93
C LEU A 415 0.96 33.64 25.02
N TYR A 416 1.24 33.27 26.27
CA TYR A 416 1.20 34.20 27.38
C TYR A 416 2.10 35.34 26.95
N LEU A 417 1.48 36.46 26.57
CA LEU A 417 2.10 37.76 26.66
C LEU A 417 2.40 37.90 28.15
N GLU A 418 3.57 37.43 28.57
CA GLU A 418 4.21 37.99 29.75
C GLU A 418 4.31 39.48 29.46
N ALA A 419 3.35 40.23 30.01
CA ALA A 419 3.48 41.66 30.12
C ALA A 419 4.85 41.91 30.75
N PRO A 420 5.69 42.80 30.19
CA PRO A 420 6.98 43.08 30.77
C PRO A 420 6.76 43.50 32.23
N SER A 421 7.34 42.73 33.15
CA SER A 421 7.33 43.03 34.58
C SER A 421 7.80 44.47 34.78
N PRO A 422 6.99 45.36 35.38
CA PRO A 422 7.45 46.68 35.74
C PRO A 422 8.10 46.62 37.13
N TYR A 423 9.25 45.93 37.23
CA TYR A 423 10.14 46.03 38.40
C TYR A 423 11.60 45.87 37.97
#